data_AF-A0A1Y1JP19-F1
#
_entry.id   AF-A0A1Y1JP19-F1
#
_cell.length_a   1.000
_cell.length_b   1.000
_cell.length_c   1.000
_cell.angle_alpha   90.00
_cell.angle_beta   90.00
_cell.angle_gamma   90.00
#
_symmetry.space_group_name_H-M   'P 1'
#
loop_
_entity.id
_entity.type
_entity.pdbx_description
1 polymer ?
#
loop_
_entity_poly.entity_id
_entity_poly.type
_entity_poly.pdbx_seq_one_letter_code
_entity_poly.pdbx_strand_id
1 'polypeptide(L)'
;MSASNIEKFDFKGIFPNCMLDYTNVVTRNPRLHEFSLQNACSNIENVLNPSSNKETFKSSCRQLILYLDYIYSILSPSDRIRNCKYFIYSLKDVLQYHNCTQKNSRSGYELIINNIKGTTFESVSDVCKGDFEDIHDDIYSILKKLNNLYQKFLWSPNGCSPEGECYKEYMKLLCEYGKIENQSFRELLDKFKYENMKYMPDIQERLKLFESLKNLRIIILGLIIIPTTLLMIIFFFYNVKYKINFINYTPYGLLIQRAVKKMSNIWNKKNKDYLNIMDSSEFTHNNFDDNNYRIGGTTLGYQ
;
A
#
# COMPACT_ATOMS: atom_id res chain seq x y z
N MET A 1 -39.14 -4.86 -10.78
CA MET A 1 -38.37 -4.28 -9.66
C MET A 1 -37.14 -3.63 -10.25
N SER A 2 -37.00 -2.30 -10.11
CA SER A 2 -35.75 -1.62 -10.46
C SER A 2 -34.67 -2.12 -9.50
N ALA A 3 -33.54 -2.57 -10.04
CA ALA A 3 -32.34 -2.87 -9.25
C ALA A 3 -32.07 -1.71 -8.28
N SER A 4 -31.88 -2.01 -7.00
CA SER A 4 -31.60 -1.00 -5.98
C SER A 4 -30.35 -0.22 -6.38
N ASN A 5 -30.31 1.11 -6.17
CA ASN A 5 -29.11 1.92 -6.43
C ASN A 5 -27.89 1.35 -5.70
N ILE A 6 -28.10 0.70 -4.56
CA ILE A 6 -27.07 0.01 -3.80
C ILE A 6 -26.41 -1.10 -4.61
N GLU A 7 -27.14 -1.89 -5.40
CA GLU A 7 -26.58 -3.03 -6.15
C GLU A 7 -25.56 -2.60 -7.21
N LYS A 8 -25.67 -1.37 -7.71
CA LYS A 8 -24.80 -0.82 -8.76
C LYS A 8 -23.63 0.01 -8.23
N PHE A 9 -23.70 0.46 -6.98
CA PHE A 9 -22.67 1.34 -6.42
C PHE A 9 -21.37 0.58 -6.19
N ASP A 10 -20.27 1.03 -6.79
CA ASP A 10 -18.96 0.42 -6.59
C ASP A 10 -18.24 1.01 -5.38
N PHE A 11 -18.13 0.19 -4.32
CA PHE A 11 -17.44 0.49 -3.06
C PHE A 11 -15.92 0.24 -3.13
N LYS A 12 -15.42 -0.37 -4.21
CA LYS A 12 -14.05 -0.87 -4.29
C LYS A 12 -13.04 0.26 -4.14
N GLY A 13 -12.10 0.06 -3.22
CA GLY A 13 -10.94 0.94 -3.03
C GLY A 13 -11.25 2.32 -2.48
N ILE A 14 -12.49 2.60 -2.06
CA ILE A 14 -12.84 3.81 -1.30
C ILE A 14 -12.21 3.73 0.10
N PHE A 15 -12.47 2.64 0.83
CA PHE A 15 -11.91 2.42 2.16
C PHE A 15 -10.77 1.39 2.15
N PRO A 16 -9.78 1.52 3.04
CA PRO A 16 -9.55 2.65 3.95
C PRO A 16 -8.87 3.86 3.28
N ASN A 17 -8.39 3.70 2.03
CA ASN A 17 -7.41 4.61 1.43
C ASN A 17 -7.91 6.05 1.32
N CYS A 18 -9.08 6.30 0.71
CA CYS A 18 -9.58 7.68 0.56
C CYS A 18 -9.87 8.35 1.91
N MET A 19 -10.31 7.58 2.90
CA MET A 19 -10.49 8.06 4.28
C MET A 19 -9.15 8.46 4.91
N LEU A 20 -8.11 7.64 4.75
CA LEU A 20 -6.76 7.95 5.24
C LEU A 20 -6.16 9.16 4.52
N ASP A 21 -6.34 9.26 3.20
CA ASP A 21 -5.90 10.39 2.40
C ASP A 21 -6.58 11.68 2.88
N TYR A 22 -7.89 11.66 3.08
CA TYR A 22 -8.64 12.77 3.66
C TYR A 22 -8.07 13.18 5.03
N THR A 23 -7.91 12.23 5.96
CA THR A 23 -7.35 12.52 7.29
C THR A 23 -5.93 13.09 7.22
N ASN A 24 -5.07 12.56 6.34
CA ASN A 24 -3.71 13.04 6.16
C ASN A 24 -3.67 14.47 5.64
N VAL A 25 -4.53 14.80 4.67
CA VAL A 25 -4.66 16.17 4.13
C VAL A 25 -5.12 17.12 5.22
N VAL A 26 -6.16 16.76 5.98
CA VAL A 26 -6.72 17.62 7.04
C VAL A 26 -5.74 17.86 8.17
N THR A 27 -4.97 16.85 8.57
CA THR A 27 -4.07 16.95 9.74
C THR A 27 -2.75 17.65 9.45
N ARG A 28 -2.26 17.62 8.20
CA ARG A 28 -0.90 18.08 7.86
C ARG A 28 -0.85 19.37 7.05
N ASN A 29 -1.98 19.86 6.55
CA ASN A 29 -1.96 20.97 5.60
C ASN A 29 -1.90 22.34 6.31
N PRO A 30 -0.79 23.10 6.17
CA PRO A 30 -0.65 24.42 6.80
C PRO A 30 -1.62 25.47 6.21
N ARG A 31 -2.19 25.23 5.01
CA ARG A 31 -3.13 26.14 4.34
C ARG A 31 -4.53 26.16 4.96
N LEU A 32 -4.79 25.37 6.01
CA LEU A 32 -6.08 25.37 6.71
C LEU A 32 -6.48 26.77 7.25
N HIS A 33 -5.51 27.67 7.42
CA HIS A 33 -5.72 29.04 7.88
C HIS A 33 -5.66 30.10 6.77
N GLU A 34 -5.58 29.71 5.50
CA GLU A 34 -5.51 30.66 4.39
C GLU A 34 -6.77 31.54 4.31
N PHE A 35 -6.57 32.85 4.15
CA PHE A 35 -7.65 33.84 4.19
C PHE A 35 -8.68 33.65 3.05
N SER A 36 -8.21 33.27 1.86
CA SER A 36 -9.06 32.93 0.70
C SER A 36 -10.06 31.82 1.04
N LEU A 37 -9.58 30.78 1.72
CA LEU A 37 -10.36 29.62 2.16
C LEU A 37 -11.40 30.01 3.23
N GLN A 38 -11.00 30.86 4.18
CA GLN A 38 -11.89 31.37 5.23
C GLN A 38 -13.04 32.18 4.64
N ASN A 39 -12.75 33.04 3.66
CA ASN A 39 -13.77 33.86 2.99
C ASN A 39 -14.73 32.99 2.17
N ALA A 40 -14.21 32.06 1.38
CA ALA A 40 -15.03 31.13 0.61
C ALA A 40 -15.99 30.35 1.52
N CYS A 41 -15.49 29.80 2.64
CA CYS A 41 -16.32 29.06 3.57
C CYS A 41 -17.30 29.94 4.36
N SER A 42 -16.98 31.20 4.64
CA SER A 42 -17.92 32.14 5.25
C SER A 42 -19.08 32.48 4.31
N ASN A 43 -18.80 32.64 3.01
CA ASN A 43 -19.84 32.85 2.00
C ASN A 43 -20.74 31.61 1.85
N ILE A 44 -20.14 30.43 1.79
CA ILE A 44 -20.87 29.15 1.74
C ILE A 44 -21.75 28.96 3.00
N GLU A 45 -21.21 29.26 4.19
CA GLU A 45 -21.95 29.21 5.45
C GLU A 45 -23.19 30.11 5.41
N ASN A 46 -23.06 31.35 4.94
CA ASN A 46 -24.17 32.29 4.85
C ASN A 46 -25.29 31.79 3.92
N VAL A 47 -24.93 31.12 2.81
CA VAL A 47 -25.90 30.57 1.85
C VAL A 47 -26.58 29.31 2.40
N LEU A 48 -25.82 28.39 2.98
CA LEU A 48 -26.36 27.11 3.47
C LEU A 48 -27.08 27.23 4.82
N ASN A 49 -26.77 28.29 5.57
CA ASN A 49 -27.34 28.61 6.88
C ASN A 49 -27.40 27.38 7.83
N PRO A 50 -26.23 26.82 8.21
CA PRO A 50 -26.19 25.64 9.08
C PRO A 50 -26.81 25.95 10.44
N SER A 51 -27.60 25.01 10.98
CA SER A 51 -28.27 25.22 12.28
C SER A 51 -27.32 25.02 13.47
N SER A 52 -26.18 24.38 13.24
CA SER A 52 -25.15 24.08 14.25
C SER A 52 -24.15 25.23 14.43
N ASN A 53 -23.12 25.01 15.25
CA ASN A 53 -21.99 25.94 15.39
C ASN A 53 -21.37 26.28 14.01
N LYS A 54 -21.38 27.57 13.67
CA LYS A 54 -20.88 28.12 12.40
C LYS A 54 -19.38 27.89 12.20
N GLU A 55 -18.58 27.95 13.27
CA GLU A 55 -17.14 27.72 13.20
C GLU A 55 -16.79 26.25 12.93
N THR A 56 -17.57 25.31 13.47
CA THR A 56 -17.36 23.89 13.17
C THR A 56 -17.72 23.58 11.72
N PHE A 57 -18.81 24.17 11.19
CA PHE A 57 -19.13 24.08 9.77
C PHE A 57 -18.02 24.67 8.89
N LYS A 58 -17.54 25.89 9.18
CA LYS A 58 -16.44 26.50 8.44
C LYS A 58 -15.17 25.67 8.50
N SER A 59 -14.87 25.02 9.62
CA SER A 59 -13.75 24.06 9.73
C SER A 59 -13.92 22.90 8.74
N SER A 60 -15.08 22.22 8.75
CA SER A 60 -15.39 21.13 7.83
C SER A 60 -15.36 21.56 6.36
N CYS A 61 -15.90 22.74 6.05
CA CYS A 61 -15.85 23.32 4.70
C CYS A 61 -14.40 23.51 4.20
N ARG A 62 -13.52 24.04 5.05
CA ARG A 62 -12.09 24.21 4.71
C ARG A 62 -11.43 22.87 4.40
N GLN A 63 -11.71 21.85 5.21
CA GLN A 63 -11.20 20.49 5.02
C GLN A 63 -11.65 19.89 3.68
N LEU A 64 -12.92 20.07 3.31
CA LEU A 64 -13.47 19.61 2.04
C LEU A 64 -12.77 20.26 0.83
N ILE A 65 -12.54 21.58 0.87
CA ILE A 65 -11.84 22.28 -0.22
C ILE A 65 -10.38 21.84 -0.32
N LEU A 66 -9.67 21.68 0.80
CA LEU A 66 -8.30 21.16 0.79
C LEU A 66 -8.22 19.73 0.27
N TYR A 67 -9.25 18.92 0.53
CA TYR A 67 -9.31 17.58 -0.04
C TYR A 67 -9.54 17.61 -1.55
N LEU A 68 -10.34 18.54 -2.09
CA LEU A 68 -10.45 18.73 -3.55
C LEU A 68 -9.10 19.12 -4.18
N ASP A 69 -8.31 19.98 -3.52
CA ASP A 69 -6.95 20.34 -3.95
C ASP A 69 -6.02 19.12 -3.99
N TYR A 70 -6.10 18.27 -2.98
CA TYR A 70 -5.40 16.99 -2.98
C TYR A 70 -5.85 16.09 -4.14
N ILE A 71 -7.15 15.92 -4.36
CA ILE A 71 -7.69 15.08 -5.44
C ILE A 71 -7.19 15.58 -6.80
N TYR A 72 -7.10 16.89 -7.00
CA TYR A 72 -6.58 17.49 -8.22
C TYR A 72 -5.13 17.07 -8.51
N SER A 73 -4.31 16.88 -7.47
CA SER A 73 -2.93 16.42 -7.59
C SER A 73 -2.77 14.92 -7.91
N ILE A 74 -3.84 14.11 -7.80
CA ILE A 74 -3.79 12.67 -8.07
C ILE A 74 -3.66 12.40 -9.58
N LEU A 75 -2.56 11.77 -9.98
CA LEU A 75 -2.29 11.46 -11.40
C LEU A 75 -3.14 10.31 -11.95
N SER A 76 -3.45 9.30 -11.14
CA SER A 76 -4.22 8.12 -11.55
C SER A 76 -5.71 8.46 -11.66
N PRO A 77 -6.33 8.33 -12.86
CA PRO A 77 -7.76 8.61 -13.02
C PRO A 77 -8.63 7.72 -12.12
N SER A 78 -8.25 6.44 -11.97
CA SER A 78 -9.00 5.49 -11.13
C SER A 78 -8.96 5.83 -9.64
N ASP A 79 -7.84 6.37 -9.14
CA ASP A 79 -7.72 6.83 -7.76
C ASP A 79 -8.49 8.13 -7.56
N ARG A 80 -8.45 9.02 -8.56
CA ARG A 80 -9.23 10.27 -8.57
C ARG A 80 -10.74 10.00 -8.47
N ILE A 81 -11.27 9.09 -9.29
CA ILE A 81 -12.69 8.69 -9.26
C ILE A 81 -13.10 8.19 -7.86
N ARG A 82 -12.29 7.32 -7.25
CA ARG A 82 -12.57 6.78 -5.90
C ARG A 82 -12.53 7.87 -4.82
N ASN A 83 -11.57 8.78 -4.90
CA ASN A 83 -11.49 9.90 -3.97
C ASN A 83 -12.63 10.91 -4.18
N CYS A 84 -13.09 11.13 -5.43
CA CYS A 84 -14.27 11.93 -5.71
C CYS A 84 -15.53 11.34 -5.08
N LYS A 85 -15.74 10.02 -5.19
CA LYS A 85 -16.84 9.34 -4.48
C LYS A 85 -16.77 9.57 -2.96
N TYR A 86 -15.58 9.47 -2.39
CA TYR A 86 -15.38 9.74 -0.95
C TYR A 86 -15.65 11.21 -0.60
N PHE A 87 -15.18 12.16 -1.41
CA PHE A 87 -15.47 13.59 -1.24
C PHE A 87 -16.98 13.87 -1.25
N ILE A 88 -17.73 13.31 -2.21
CA ILE A 88 -19.19 13.49 -2.30
C ILE A 88 -19.88 12.95 -1.04
N TYR A 89 -19.40 11.82 -0.52
CA TYR A 89 -19.85 11.26 0.76
C TYR A 89 -19.56 12.22 1.93
N SER A 90 -18.32 12.70 2.05
CA SER A 90 -17.92 13.61 3.13
C SER A 90 -18.70 14.93 3.07
N LEU A 91 -18.92 15.47 1.87
CA LEU A 91 -19.76 16.65 1.67
C LEU A 91 -21.19 16.40 2.16
N LYS A 92 -21.80 15.27 1.77
CA LYS A 92 -23.14 14.90 2.23
C LYS A 92 -23.20 14.78 3.75
N ASP A 93 -22.19 14.16 4.36
CA ASP A 93 -22.11 13.97 5.80
C ASP A 93 -22.02 15.32 6.53
N VAL A 94 -21.21 16.26 6.04
CA VAL A 94 -21.10 17.63 6.57
C VAL A 94 -22.44 18.37 6.46
N LEU A 95 -23.07 18.36 5.28
CA LEU A 95 -24.36 19.04 5.07
C LEU A 95 -25.46 18.49 5.99
N GLN A 96 -25.49 17.17 6.21
CA GLN A 96 -26.45 16.55 7.11
C GLN A 96 -26.13 16.79 8.58
N TYR A 97 -24.87 16.66 8.99
CA TYR A 97 -24.44 16.84 10.38
C TYR A 97 -24.75 18.26 10.88
N HIS A 98 -24.55 19.26 10.02
CA HIS A 98 -24.81 20.66 10.34
C HIS A 98 -26.26 21.11 10.04
N ASN A 99 -27.14 20.18 9.63
CA ASN A 99 -28.54 20.44 9.26
C ASN A 99 -28.71 21.65 8.32
N CYS A 100 -27.88 21.71 7.28
CA CYS A 100 -27.98 22.76 6.28
C CYS A 100 -29.35 22.75 5.59
N THR A 101 -29.79 23.93 5.14
CA THR A 101 -31.06 24.10 4.40
C THR A 101 -31.06 23.26 3.11
N GLN A 102 -29.91 23.18 2.43
CA GLN A 102 -29.68 22.31 1.30
C GLN A 102 -28.84 21.10 1.73
N LYS A 103 -29.38 19.89 1.52
CA LYS A 103 -28.71 18.62 1.86
C LYS A 103 -28.23 17.83 0.63
N ASN A 104 -28.51 18.35 -0.56
CA ASN A 104 -28.11 17.72 -1.81
C ASN A 104 -26.62 17.97 -2.07
N SER A 105 -25.84 16.92 -2.33
CA SER A 105 -24.40 17.06 -2.50
C SER A 105 -24.04 17.83 -3.77
N ARG A 106 -24.84 17.72 -4.84
CA ARG A 106 -24.60 18.46 -6.10
C ARG A 106 -24.66 19.96 -5.87
N SER A 107 -25.72 20.44 -5.24
CA SER A 107 -25.87 21.86 -4.90
C SER A 107 -24.75 22.33 -3.96
N GLY A 108 -24.39 21.51 -2.97
CA GLY A 108 -23.25 21.82 -2.08
C GLY A 108 -21.92 21.93 -2.83
N TYR A 109 -21.68 21.04 -3.80
CA TYR A 109 -20.45 21.06 -4.61
C TYR A 109 -20.41 22.28 -5.52
N GLU A 110 -21.50 22.58 -6.22
CA GLU A 110 -21.62 23.78 -7.06
C GLU A 110 -21.39 25.07 -6.25
N LEU A 111 -21.89 25.14 -5.02
CA LEU A 111 -21.63 26.24 -4.10
C LEU A 111 -20.15 26.35 -3.75
N ILE A 112 -19.48 25.24 -3.44
CA ILE A 112 -18.03 25.22 -3.18
C ILE A 112 -17.30 25.77 -4.41
N ILE A 113 -17.57 25.21 -5.59
CA ILE A 113 -16.88 25.60 -6.83
C ILE A 113 -17.08 27.07 -7.16
N ASN A 114 -18.30 27.59 -7.03
CA ASN A 114 -18.58 28.98 -7.33
C ASN A 114 -17.90 29.96 -6.35
N ASN A 115 -17.70 29.56 -5.09
CA ASN A 115 -17.07 30.41 -4.07
C ASN A 115 -15.54 30.35 -4.06
N ILE A 116 -14.91 29.40 -4.76
CA ILE A 116 -13.45 29.32 -4.90
C ILE A 116 -12.92 29.84 -6.25
N LYS A 117 -13.81 30.24 -7.18
CA LYS A 117 -13.42 30.89 -8.44
C LYS A 117 -12.63 32.17 -8.15
N GLY A 118 -11.53 32.39 -8.88
CA GLY A 118 -10.63 33.53 -8.66
C GLY A 118 -9.77 33.44 -7.41
N THR A 119 -9.76 32.29 -6.71
CA THR A 119 -8.85 32.03 -5.58
C THR A 119 -7.70 31.13 -6.01
N THR A 120 -6.74 30.92 -5.12
CA THR A 120 -5.65 29.94 -5.28
C THR A 120 -6.14 28.50 -5.49
N PHE A 121 -7.40 28.21 -5.18
CA PHE A 121 -8.04 26.90 -5.34
C PHE A 121 -8.88 26.78 -6.62
N GLU A 122 -8.84 27.75 -7.53
CA GLU A 122 -9.67 27.73 -8.74
C GLU A 122 -9.45 26.49 -9.61
N SER A 123 -8.23 25.94 -9.63
CA SER A 123 -7.89 24.73 -10.40
C SER A 123 -8.65 23.47 -9.99
N VAL A 124 -9.24 23.43 -8.79
CA VAL A 124 -9.97 22.25 -8.28
C VAL A 124 -11.43 22.20 -8.74
N SER A 125 -11.90 23.24 -9.44
CA SER A 125 -13.30 23.46 -9.81
C SER A 125 -13.96 22.36 -10.65
N ASP A 126 -13.19 21.64 -11.46
CA ASP A 126 -13.72 20.60 -12.35
C ASP A 126 -13.29 19.18 -11.95
N VAL A 127 -12.56 19.00 -10.85
CA VAL A 127 -11.86 17.74 -10.54
C VAL A 127 -12.79 16.53 -10.36
N CYS A 128 -13.99 16.73 -9.81
CA CYS A 128 -14.98 15.67 -9.58
C CYS A 128 -16.24 15.82 -10.43
N LYS A 129 -16.28 16.78 -11.37
CA LYS A 129 -17.50 17.13 -12.12
C LYS A 129 -17.98 16.01 -13.04
N GLY A 130 -17.04 15.31 -13.69
CA GLY A 130 -17.36 14.17 -14.57
C GLY A 130 -17.84 12.93 -13.82
N ASP A 131 -17.44 12.79 -12.55
CA ASP A 131 -17.74 11.63 -11.70
C ASP A 131 -18.80 11.96 -10.63
N PHE A 132 -19.53 13.08 -10.81
CA PHE A 132 -20.47 13.57 -9.82
C PHE A 132 -21.82 12.84 -9.92
N GLU A 133 -21.94 11.77 -9.13
CA GLU A 133 -23.21 11.11 -8.88
C GLU A 133 -23.68 11.42 -7.44
N ASP A 134 -24.88 11.98 -7.31
CA ASP A 134 -25.44 12.27 -5.99
C ASP A 134 -25.70 10.96 -5.25
N ILE A 135 -25.12 10.84 -4.06
CA ILE A 135 -25.15 9.59 -3.30
C ILE A 135 -26.54 9.46 -2.68
N HIS A 136 -27.28 8.42 -3.07
CA HIS A 136 -28.60 8.14 -2.51
C HIS A 136 -28.51 7.81 -1.01
N ASP A 137 -29.59 8.05 -0.24
CA ASP A 137 -29.55 8.02 1.23
C ASP A 137 -29.18 6.65 1.82
N ASP A 138 -29.55 5.58 1.13
CA ASP A 138 -29.17 4.20 1.44
C ASP A 138 -27.66 3.95 1.28
N ILE A 139 -27.07 4.37 0.15
CA ILE A 139 -25.63 4.29 -0.09
C ILE A 139 -24.89 5.14 0.94
N TYR A 140 -25.38 6.36 1.21
CA TYR A 140 -24.81 7.24 2.24
C TYR A 140 -24.80 6.58 3.63
N SER A 141 -25.90 5.93 4.02
CA SER A 141 -26.00 5.20 5.30
C SER A 141 -24.95 4.08 5.40
N ILE A 142 -24.72 3.34 4.30
CA ILE A 142 -23.67 2.31 4.24
C ILE A 142 -22.29 2.93 4.35
N LEU A 143 -21.98 3.97 3.56
CA LEU A 143 -20.68 4.66 3.59
C LEU A 143 -20.37 5.25 4.96
N LYS A 144 -21.38 5.82 5.63
CA LYS A 144 -21.24 6.35 7.00
C LYS A 144 -20.88 5.27 8.01
N LYS A 145 -21.50 4.10 7.93
CA LYS A 145 -21.19 2.96 8.81
C LYS A 145 -19.82 2.34 8.49
N LEU A 146 -19.44 2.27 7.21
CA LEU A 146 -18.09 1.88 6.81
C LEU A 146 -17.05 2.85 7.37
N ASN A 147 -17.25 4.16 7.22
CA ASN A 147 -16.36 5.17 7.77
C ASN A 147 -16.22 5.01 9.30
N ASN A 148 -17.32 4.82 10.01
CA ASN A 148 -17.30 4.55 11.46
C ASN A 148 -16.54 3.26 11.81
N LEU A 149 -16.75 2.17 11.07
CA LEU A 149 -16.03 0.91 11.25
C LEU A 149 -14.52 1.10 11.10
N TYR A 150 -14.08 1.79 10.05
CA TYR A 150 -12.66 2.01 9.81
C TYR A 150 -12.03 2.99 10.81
N GLN A 151 -12.75 4.02 11.26
CA GLN A 151 -12.28 4.90 12.34
C GLN A 151 -12.07 4.12 13.65
N LYS A 152 -13.04 3.30 14.05
CA LYS A 152 -12.93 2.43 15.24
C LYS A 152 -11.77 1.44 15.12
N PHE A 153 -11.52 0.91 13.93
CA PHE A 153 -10.36 0.07 13.67
C PHE A 153 -9.05 0.84 13.86
N LEU A 154 -8.91 2.02 13.26
CA LEU A 154 -7.69 2.83 13.36
C LEU A 154 -7.38 3.30 14.79
N TRP A 155 -8.40 3.50 15.62
CA TRP A 155 -8.22 3.86 17.03
C TRP A 155 -8.03 2.66 17.96
N SER A 156 -8.09 1.44 17.43
CA SER A 156 -7.86 0.24 18.23
C SER A 156 -6.40 -0.24 18.08
N PRO A 157 -5.56 -0.11 19.13
CA PRO A 157 -4.14 -0.48 19.05
C PRO A 157 -3.94 -1.98 18.79
N ASN A 158 -4.89 -2.81 19.22
CA ASN A 158 -4.83 -4.26 19.11
C ASN A 158 -5.65 -4.81 17.92
N GLY A 159 -6.05 -3.94 16.98
CA GLY A 159 -6.98 -4.30 15.90
C GLY A 159 -8.40 -4.59 16.41
N CYS A 160 -9.20 -5.34 15.65
CA CYS A 160 -10.62 -5.54 15.97
C CYS A 160 -10.85 -6.75 16.86
N SER A 161 -10.70 -6.64 18.19
CA SER A 161 -11.00 -7.78 19.11
C SER A 161 -12.47 -8.21 19.07
N PRO A 162 -12.80 -9.48 19.41
CA PRO A 162 -14.19 -9.97 19.42
C PRO A 162 -15.12 -9.18 20.35
N GLU A 163 -14.59 -8.64 21.45
CA GLU A 163 -15.36 -7.84 22.41
C GLU A 163 -15.36 -6.33 22.06
N GLY A 164 -14.52 -5.94 21.11
CA GLY A 164 -14.25 -4.56 20.75
C GLY A 164 -15.34 -3.89 19.92
N GLU A 165 -15.36 -2.55 19.94
CA GLU A 165 -16.36 -1.77 19.19
C GLU A 165 -16.27 -1.94 17.68
N CYS A 166 -15.05 -2.14 17.14
CA CYS A 166 -14.87 -2.44 15.72
C CYS A 166 -15.64 -3.70 15.31
N TYR A 167 -15.52 -4.78 16.10
CA TYR A 167 -16.22 -6.03 15.81
C TYR A 167 -17.73 -5.87 15.86
N LYS A 168 -18.25 -5.16 16.88
CA LYS A 168 -19.68 -4.86 17.00
C LYS A 168 -20.20 -4.08 15.79
N GLU A 169 -19.44 -3.09 15.31
CA GLU A 169 -19.81 -2.30 14.13
C GLU A 169 -19.81 -3.15 12.85
N TYR A 170 -18.80 -4.01 12.68
CA TYR A 170 -18.72 -4.95 11.57
C TYR A 170 -19.90 -5.94 11.55
N MET A 171 -20.24 -6.52 12.70
CA MET A 171 -21.37 -7.45 12.81
C MET A 171 -22.70 -6.76 12.54
N LYS A 172 -22.85 -5.49 12.96
CA LYS A 172 -24.01 -4.67 12.63
C LYS A 172 -24.14 -4.45 11.12
N LEU A 173 -23.05 -4.09 10.44
CA LEU A 173 -23.00 -3.94 8.99
C LEU A 173 -23.39 -5.25 8.27
N LEU A 174 -22.86 -6.39 8.70
CA LEU A 174 -23.22 -7.70 8.14
C LEU A 174 -24.70 -8.05 8.37
N CYS A 175 -25.24 -7.77 9.55
CA CYS A 175 -26.63 -8.09 9.87
C CYS A 175 -27.60 -7.27 9.01
N GLU A 176 -27.33 -5.97 8.85
CA GLU A 176 -28.20 -5.08 8.10
C GLU A 176 -28.06 -5.22 6.58
N TYR A 177 -26.84 -5.44 6.09
CA TYR A 177 -26.52 -5.34 4.66
C TYR A 177 -25.94 -6.62 4.05
N GLY A 178 -25.73 -7.69 4.83
CA GLY A 178 -25.13 -8.93 4.35
C GLY A 178 -25.95 -9.67 3.30
N LYS A 179 -27.24 -9.34 3.16
CA LYS A 179 -28.14 -9.88 2.13
C LYS A 179 -28.13 -9.08 0.82
N ILE A 180 -27.46 -7.93 0.77
CA ILE A 180 -27.40 -7.10 -0.43
C ILE A 180 -26.57 -7.78 -1.50
N GLU A 181 -27.10 -7.84 -2.72
CA GLU A 181 -26.43 -8.42 -3.89
C GLU A 181 -25.42 -7.46 -4.53
N ASN A 182 -24.61 -6.77 -3.73
CA ASN A 182 -23.52 -5.92 -4.22
C ASN A 182 -22.18 -6.63 -4.03
N GLN A 183 -21.55 -7.02 -5.14
CA GLN A 183 -20.27 -7.72 -5.13
C GLN A 183 -19.14 -6.86 -4.52
N SER A 184 -19.01 -5.58 -4.90
CA SER A 184 -17.94 -4.70 -4.41
C SER A 184 -18.02 -4.46 -2.89
N PHE A 185 -19.24 -4.39 -2.34
CA PHE A 185 -19.47 -4.25 -0.90
C PHE A 185 -19.08 -5.53 -0.15
N ARG A 186 -19.49 -6.70 -0.66
CA ARG A 186 -19.11 -8.00 -0.08
C ARG A 186 -17.59 -8.19 -0.09
N GLU A 187 -16.94 -7.90 -1.23
CA GLU A 187 -15.47 -7.95 -1.34
C GLU A 187 -14.79 -7.01 -0.35
N LEU A 188 -15.32 -5.81 -0.13
CA LEU A 188 -14.79 -4.86 0.84
C LEU A 188 -14.89 -5.39 2.27
N LEU A 189 -16.05 -5.93 2.67
CA LEU A 189 -16.24 -6.50 4.02
C LEU A 189 -15.41 -7.77 4.23
N ASP A 190 -15.34 -8.65 3.24
CA ASP A 190 -14.51 -9.87 3.30
C ASP A 190 -13.03 -9.51 3.44
N LYS A 191 -12.57 -8.52 2.67
CA LYS A 191 -11.21 -8.00 2.78
C LYS A 191 -10.95 -7.43 4.17
N PHE A 192 -11.87 -6.61 4.69
CA PHE A 192 -11.77 -6.06 6.03
C PHE A 192 -11.67 -7.16 7.10
N LYS A 193 -12.54 -8.17 7.03
CA LYS A 193 -12.56 -9.33 7.93
C LYS A 193 -11.22 -10.06 7.88
N TYR A 194 -10.74 -10.38 6.68
CA TYR A 194 -9.51 -11.14 6.46
C TYR A 194 -8.27 -10.41 6.97
N GLU A 195 -8.17 -9.10 6.72
CA GLU A 195 -7.00 -8.31 7.12
C GLU A 195 -6.99 -8.02 8.63
N ASN A 196 -8.15 -7.81 9.24
CA ASN A 196 -8.27 -7.19 10.58
C ASN A 196 -8.87 -8.11 11.66
N MET A 197 -9.39 -9.29 11.31
CA MET A 197 -10.04 -10.23 12.23
C MET A 197 -9.49 -11.66 12.13
N LYS A 198 -8.16 -11.81 12.14
CA LYS A 198 -7.47 -13.09 11.95
C LYS A 198 -7.81 -14.19 12.97
N TYR A 199 -8.45 -13.86 14.09
CA TYR A 199 -8.90 -14.81 15.10
C TYR A 199 -10.19 -15.57 14.72
N MET A 200 -10.92 -15.11 13.70
CA MET A 200 -12.15 -15.76 13.25
C MET A 200 -11.89 -17.19 12.79
N PRO A 201 -12.66 -18.20 13.25
CA PRO A 201 -12.40 -19.61 12.93
C PRO A 201 -12.34 -19.90 11.43
N ASP A 202 -13.24 -19.32 10.63
CA ASP A 202 -13.27 -19.51 9.18
C ASP A 202 -12.08 -18.85 8.47
N ILE A 203 -11.56 -17.75 9.03
CA ILE A 203 -10.31 -17.13 8.55
C ILE A 203 -9.11 -18.01 8.92
N GLN A 204 -9.08 -18.53 10.14
CA GLN A 204 -8.01 -19.45 10.57
C GLN A 204 -7.97 -20.71 9.69
N GLU A 205 -9.13 -21.27 9.35
CA GLU A 205 -9.24 -22.42 8.45
C GLU A 205 -8.71 -22.07 7.05
N ARG A 206 -9.13 -20.94 6.47
CA ARG A 206 -8.59 -20.45 5.18
C ARG A 206 -7.09 -20.20 5.23
N LEU A 207 -6.56 -19.63 6.31
CA LEU A 207 -5.13 -19.41 6.48
C LEU A 207 -4.34 -20.73 6.53
N LYS A 208 -4.85 -21.73 7.25
CA LYS A 208 -4.28 -23.09 7.27
C LYS A 208 -4.29 -23.73 5.88
N LEU A 209 -5.37 -23.54 5.11
CA LEU A 209 -5.45 -23.98 3.72
C LEU A 209 -4.44 -23.24 2.83
N PHE A 210 -4.28 -21.93 2.99
CA PHE A 210 -3.28 -21.18 2.23
C PHE A 210 -1.85 -21.61 2.57
N GLU A 211 -1.57 -21.90 3.83
CA GLU A 211 -0.28 -22.41 4.28
C GLU A 211 0.01 -23.79 3.67
N SER A 212 -0.99 -24.68 3.66
CA SER A 212 -0.86 -25.99 3.01
C SER A 212 -0.67 -25.88 1.49
N LEU A 213 -1.38 -24.96 0.82
CA LEU A 213 -1.20 -24.68 -0.61
C LEU A 213 0.16 -24.06 -0.93
N LYS A 214 0.68 -23.18 -0.06
CA LYS A 214 2.03 -22.61 -0.20
C LYS A 214 3.08 -23.70 -0.10
N ASN A 215 2.92 -24.60 0.88
CA ASN A 215 3.80 -25.76 1.03
C ASN A 215 3.71 -26.67 -0.20
N LEU A 216 2.51 -26.92 -0.73
CA LEU A 216 2.32 -27.67 -1.97
C LEU A 216 3.02 -27.00 -3.16
N ARG A 217 2.88 -25.67 -3.33
CA ARG A 217 3.55 -24.94 -4.40
C ARG A 217 5.06 -24.99 -4.28
N ILE A 218 5.61 -24.88 -3.07
CA ILE A 218 7.04 -25.03 -2.81
C ILE A 218 7.51 -26.45 -3.16
N ILE A 219 6.74 -27.47 -2.79
CA ILE A 219 7.03 -28.88 -3.14
C ILE A 219 7.02 -29.05 -4.67
N ILE A 220 5.98 -28.54 -5.36
CA ILE A 220 5.88 -28.61 -6.83
C ILE A 220 7.06 -27.90 -7.50
N LEU A 221 7.43 -26.70 -7.04
CA LEU A 221 8.58 -25.97 -7.57
C LEU A 221 9.89 -26.73 -7.32
N GLY A 222 10.08 -27.32 -6.13
CA GLY A 222 11.23 -28.16 -5.82
C GLY A 222 11.32 -29.40 -6.71
N LEU A 223 10.18 -30.07 -6.93
CA LEU A 223 10.07 -31.24 -7.82
C LEU A 223 10.38 -30.92 -9.28
N ILE A 224 10.19 -29.67 -9.73
CA ILE A 224 10.53 -29.25 -11.10
C ILE A 224 12.00 -28.81 -11.17
N ILE A 225 12.46 -28.01 -10.20
CA ILE A 225 13.80 -27.39 -10.24
C ILE A 225 14.92 -28.43 -10.04
N ILE A 226 14.76 -29.39 -9.12
CA ILE A 226 15.80 -30.39 -8.84
C ILE A 226 16.12 -31.27 -10.06
N PRO A 227 15.14 -31.94 -10.72
CA PRO A 227 15.45 -32.76 -11.88
C PRO A 227 15.91 -31.92 -13.09
N THR A 228 15.38 -30.72 -13.29
CA THR A 228 15.85 -29.85 -14.39
C THR A 228 17.30 -29.42 -14.19
N THR A 229 17.69 -29.04 -12.96
CA THR A 229 19.10 -28.75 -12.64
C THR A 229 20.00 -29.97 -12.80
N LEU A 230 19.58 -31.15 -12.35
CA LEU A 230 20.32 -32.40 -12.57
C LEU A 230 20.47 -32.73 -14.06
N LEU A 231 19.40 -32.59 -14.86
CA LEU A 231 19.44 -32.80 -16.30
C LEU A 231 20.41 -31.83 -16.99
N MET A 232 20.41 -30.56 -16.59
CA MET A 232 21.35 -29.57 -17.10
C MET A 232 22.79 -29.95 -16.76
N ILE A 233 23.07 -30.35 -15.51
CA ILE A 233 24.40 -30.83 -15.09
C ILE A 233 24.84 -32.04 -15.92
N ILE A 234 23.98 -33.04 -16.06
CA ILE A 234 24.27 -34.24 -16.88
C ILE A 234 24.53 -33.85 -18.34
N PHE A 235 23.73 -32.95 -18.91
CA PHE A 235 23.90 -32.46 -20.27
C PHE A 235 25.25 -31.73 -20.46
N PHE A 236 25.66 -30.89 -19.50
CA PHE A 236 26.98 -30.26 -19.53
C PHE A 236 28.11 -31.28 -19.45
N PHE A 237 28.05 -32.24 -18.53
CA PHE A 237 29.05 -33.31 -18.44
C PHE A 237 29.10 -34.18 -19.70
N TYR A 238 27.94 -34.51 -20.26
CA TYR A 238 27.85 -35.26 -21.51
C TYR A 238 28.50 -34.47 -22.66
N ASN A 239 28.14 -33.19 -22.84
CA ASN A 239 28.73 -32.33 -23.86
C ASN A 239 30.24 -32.17 -23.70
N VAL A 240 30.74 -31.98 -22.48
CA VAL A 240 32.18 -31.86 -22.21
C VAL A 240 32.88 -33.18 -22.51
N LYS A 241 32.37 -34.32 -22.03
CA LYS A 241 32.95 -35.64 -22.28
C LYS A 241 32.94 -35.99 -23.78
N TYR A 242 31.84 -35.71 -24.48
CA TYR A 242 31.73 -35.97 -25.91
C TYR A 242 32.64 -35.06 -26.72
N LYS A 243 32.76 -33.77 -26.36
CA LYS A 243 33.75 -32.86 -26.97
C LYS A 243 35.18 -33.31 -26.71
N ILE A 244 35.53 -33.74 -25.49
CA ILE A 244 36.88 -34.26 -25.18
C ILE A 244 37.16 -35.55 -25.97
N ASN A 245 36.21 -36.49 -26.04
CA ASN A 245 36.36 -37.68 -26.86
C ASN A 245 36.48 -37.31 -28.35
N PHE A 246 35.66 -36.39 -28.85
CA PHE A 246 35.72 -35.96 -30.25
C PHE A 246 37.08 -35.32 -30.59
N ILE A 247 37.61 -34.48 -29.69
CA ILE A 247 38.96 -33.92 -29.79
C ILE A 247 40.00 -35.05 -29.85
N ASN A 248 39.90 -36.09 -29.02
CA ASN A 248 40.87 -37.20 -29.04
C ASN A 248 40.84 -38.05 -30.32
N TYR A 249 39.73 -38.09 -31.07
CA TYR A 249 39.60 -38.89 -32.29
C TYR A 249 39.71 -38.10 -33.60
N THR A 250 39.85 -36.76 -33.54
CA THR A 250 40.13 -35.95 -34.73
C THR A 250 41.63 -35.58 -34.81
N PRO A 251 42.24 -35.54 -36.02
CA PRO A 251 43.66 -35.20 -36.19
C PRO A 251 44.07 -33.85 -35.56
N TYR A 252 43.11 -32.93 -35.44
CA TYR A 252 43.29 -31.61 -34.82
C TYR A 252 43.43 -31.65 -33.29
N GLY A 253 43.04 -32.74 -32.63
CA GLY A 253 43.12 -32.86 -31.17
C GLY A 253 44.53 -32.83 -30.62
N LEU A 254 45.48 -33.40 -31.36
CA LEU A 254 46.90 -33.39 -31.00
C LEU A 254 47.46 -31.95 -30.94
N LEU A 255 46.96 -31.04 -31.79
CA LEU A 255 47.36 -29.63 -31.78
C LEU A 255 46.81 -28.89 -30.56
N ILE A 256 45.54 -29.13 -30.23
CA ILE A 256 44.87 -28.53 -29.08
C ILE A 256 45.47 -29.04 -27.76
N GLN A 257 45.77 -30.34 -27.65
CA GLN A 257 46.41 -30.92 -26.47
C GLN A 257 47.78 -30.28 -26.20
N ARG A 258 48.54 -29.98 -27.26
CA ARG A 258 49.82 -29.25 -27.17
C ARG A 258 49.63 -27.83 -26.63
N ALA A 259 48.61 -27.11 -27.10
CA ALA A 259 48.30 -25.77 -26.64
C ALA A 259 47.86 -25.74 -25.17
N VAL A 260 46.97 -26.66 -24.77
CA VAL A 260 46.49 -26.77 -23.38
C VAL A 260 47.62 -27.11 -22.42
N LYS A 261 48.53 -28.04 -22.80
CA LYS A 261 49.71 -28.36 -21.98
C LYS A 261 50.63 -27.15 -21.80
N LYS A 262 50.78 -26.33 -22.85
CA LYS A 262 51.58 -25.10 -22.79
C LYS A 262 50.94 -24.07 -21.84
N MET A 263 49.62 -23.90 -21.89
CA MET A 263 48.91 -23.01 -20.96
C MET A 263 48.95 -23.50 -19.52
N SER A 264 48.76 -24.79 -19.26
CA SER A 264 48.87 -25.37 -17.91
C SER A 264 50.26 -25.16 -17.31
N ASN A 265 51.32 -25.32 -18.12
CA ASN A 265 52.68 -25.03 -17.68
C ASN A 265 52.88 -23.55 -17.32
N ILE A 266 52.28 -22.62 -18.07
CA ILE A 266 52.35 -21.18 -17.76
C ILE A 266 51.61 -20.88 -16.45
N TRP A 267 50.44 -21.48 -16.24
CA TRP A 267 49.65 -21.25 -15.02
C TRP A 267 50.33 -21.84 -13.78
N ASN A 268 50.87 -23.06 -13.87
CA ASN A 268 51.65 -23.66 -12.79
C ASN A 268 52.92 -22.84 -12.46
N LYS A 269 53.50 -22.17 -13.46
CA LYS A 269 54.63 -21.24 -13.24
C LYS A 269 54.18 -20.01 -12.45
N LYS A 270 53.05 -19.39 -12.86
CA LYS A 270 52.45 -18.25 -12.13
C LYS A 270 52.05 -18.60 -10.69
N ASN A 271 51.54 -19.81 -10.44
CA ASN A 271 51.16 -20.22 -9.08
C ASN A 271 52.38 -20.39 -8.16
N LYS A 272 53.53 -20.83 -8.68
CA LYS A 272 54.79 -20.84 -7.91
C LYS A 272 55.28 -19.44 -7.60
N ASP A 273 55.15 -18.51 -8.56
CA ASP A 273 55.53 -17.12 -8.34
C ASP A 273 54.61 -16.44 -7.30
N TYR A 274 53.31 -16.77 -7.30
CA TYR A 274 52.35 -16.25 -6.32
C TYR A 274 52.61 -16.76 -4.89
N LEU A 275 52.96 -18.04 -4.72
CA LEU A 275 53.37 -18.60 -3.42
C LEU A 275 54.63 -17.93 -2.87
N ASN A 276 55.62 -17.61 -3.73
CA ASN A 276 56.83 -16.89 -3.31
C ASN A 276 56.56 -15.43 -2.91
N ILE A 277 55.54 -14.77 -3.48
CA ILE A 277 55.14 -13.41 -3.11
C ILE A 277 54.41 -13.43 -1.75
N MET A 278 53.59 -14.45 -1.48
CA MET A 278 52.83 -14.57 -0.24
C MET A 278 53.75 -14.79 0.99
N ASP A 279 54.77 -15.65 0.87
CA ASP A 279 55.79 -15.87 1.92
C ASP A 279 56.61 -14.60 2.24
N SER A 280 56.82 -13.70 1.27
CA SER A 280 57.55 -12.44 1.51
C SER A 280 56.75 -11.42 2.33
N SER A 281 55.42 -11.51 2.30
CA SER A 281 54.54 -10.56 2.98
C SER A 281 54.33 -10.89 4.47
N GLU A 282 54.34 -12.18 4.84
CA GLU A 282 54.20 -12.62 6.23
C GLU A 282 55.40 -12.24 7.11
N PHE A 283 56.60 -12.10 6.53
CA PHE A 283 57.79 -11.67 7.27
C PHE A 283 57.77 -10.19 7.67
N THR A 284 56.89 -9.36 7.09
CA THR A 284 56.89 -7.91 7.31
C THR A 284 55.83 -7.46 8.33
N HIS A 285 54.83 -8.30 8.65
CA HIS A 285 53.76 -7.94 9.60
C HIS A 285 54.06 -8.31 11.07
N ASN A 286 54.97 -9.25 11.34
CA ASN A 286 55.25 -9.68 12.72
C ASN A 286 56.15 -8.72 13.53
N ASN A 287 56.46 -7.52 13.04
CA ASN A 287 57.33 -6.56 13.75
C ASN A 287 56.63 -5.28 14.26
N PHE A 288 55.31 -5.12 14.11
CA PHE A 288 54.65 -3.84 14.42
C PHE A 288 53.53 -3.85 15.49
N ASP A 289 53.06 -4.99 15.97
CA ASP A 289 51.82 -5.04 16.77
C ASP A 289 51.98 -5.27 18.29
N ASP A 290 53.18 -5.14 18.85
CA ASP A 290 53.41 -5.49 20.26
C ASP A 290 53.46 -4.31 21.25
N ASN A 291 52.92 -3.13 20.92
CA ASN A 291 52.83 -2.04 21.91
C ASN A 291 51.62 -1.13 21.75
N ASN A 292 50.89 -0.98 22.87
CA ASN A 292 49.69 -0.18 23.12
C ASN A 292 48.41 -0.95 22.76
N TYR A 293 47.50 -1.26 23.68
CA TYR A 293 46.78 -0.30 24.52
C TYR A 293 46.42 -0.87 25.89
N ARG A 294 46.71 -0.09 26.92
CA ARG A 294 46.24 -0.25 28.30
C ARG A 294 45.32 0.94 28.57
N ILE A 295 44.00 0.74 28.60
CA ILE A 295 43.04 1.78 29.01
C ILE A 295 42.13 1.18 30.09
N GLY A 296 42.21 1.78 31.28
CA GLY A 296 41.42 1.43 32.46
C GLY A 296 40.02 2.02 32.39
N GLY A 297 39.04 1.24 32.85
CA GLY A 297 37.67 1.70 33.07
C GLY A 297 37.48 2.17 34.51
N THR A 298 37.07 3.42 34.69
CA THR A 298 36.52 3.94 35.93
C THR A 298 35.00 3.91 35.88
N THR A 299 34.42 3.27 36.89
CA THR A 299 33.00 3.21 37.24
C THR A 299 32.51 4.50 37.89
N LEU A 300 31.35 5.00 37.45
CA LEU A 300 30.41 5.91 38.14
C LEU A 300 29.05 5.65 37.46
N GLY A 301 27.95 5.23 38.09
CA GLY A 301 27.53 5.39 39.48
C GLY A 301 26.63 6.63 39.58
N TYR A 302 25.33 6.48 39.30
CA TYR A 302 24.30 7.43 39.78
C TYR A 302 23.03 6.69 40.17
N GLN A 303 22.64 6.92 41.42
CA GLN A 303 21.32 6.72 42.02
C GLN A 303 20.32 7.74 41.46
#